data_AF-A0A3D3S053-F1
#
_entry.id   AF-A0A3D3S053-F1
#
_cell.length_a   1.000
_cell.length_b   1.000
_cell.length_c   1.000
_cell.angle_alpha   90.00
_cell.angle_beta   90.00
_cell.angle_gamma   90.00
#
_symmetry.space_group_name_H-M   'P 1'
#
loop_
_entity.id
_entity.type
_entity.pdbx_description
1 polymer ?
#
loop_
_entity_poly.entity_id
_entity_poly.type
_entity_poly.pdbx_seq_one_letter_code
_entity_poly.pdbx_strand_id
1 'polypeptide(L)' 'MATMNISLTDDLKAFVDQQVAEHAYASTSEYLRDLIRKQRDIEKLRGLLLEGFNSGPAEPVTPETFKQMREELRERVRK' A
#
# COMPACT_ATOMS: atom_id res chain seq x y z
N MET A 1 20.91 -10.53 -3.22
CA MET A 1 19.51 -10.88 -2.93
C MET A 1 19.49 -11.88 -1.80
N ALA A 2 18.59 -11.72 -0.82
CA ALA A 2 18.35 -12.75 0.18
C ALA A 2 17.46 -13.84 -0.43
N THR A 3 17.78 -15.10 -0.19
CA THR A 3 16.99 -16.26 -0.62
C THR A 3 16.15 -16.77 0.54
N MET A 4 14.89 -17.10 0.27
CA MET A 4 13.97 -17.70 1.24
C MET A 4 13.33 -18.94 0.62
N ASN A 5 13.45 -20.08 1.31
CA ASN A 5 12.82 -21.34 0.90
C ASN A 5 11.47 -21.46 1.62
N ILE A 6 10.41 -21.77 0.88
CA ILE A 6 9.07 -21.98 1.42
C ILE A 6 8.57 -23.34 0.93
N SER A 7 8.15 -24.19 1.86
CA SER A 7 7.42 -25.42 1.54
C SER A 7 5.93 -25.12 1.45
N LEU A 8 5.29 -25.58 0.38
CA LEU A 8 3.85 -25.43 0.16
C LEU A 8 3.21 -26.82 0.12
N THR A 9 1.93 -26.90 0.50
CA THR A 9 1.10 -28.06 0.16
C THR A 9 0.85 -28.10 -1.35
N ASP A 10 0.50 -29.26 -1.88
CA ASP A 10 0.22 -29.43 -3.32
C ASP A 10 -0.89 -28.48 -3.80
N ASP A 11 -1.94 -28.30 -3.00
CA ASP A 11 -3.04 -27.38 -3.29
C ASP A 11 -2.57 -25.92 -3.41
N LEU A 12 -1.71 -25.47 -2.49
CA LEU A 12 -1.18 -24.11 -2.52
C LEU A 12 -0.22 -23.92 -3.70
N LYS A 13 0.57 -24.95 -4.04
CA LYS A 13 1.43 -24.91 -5.21
C LYS A 13 0.59 -24.78 -6.50
N ALA A 14 -0.45 -25.59 -6.66
CA ALA A 14 -1.34 -25.54 -7.81
C ALA A 14 -2.02 -24.18 -7.95
N PHE A 15 -2.50 -23.60 -6.85
CA PHE A 15 -3.04 -22.25 -6.83
C PHE A 15 -2.02 -21.21 -7.32
N VAL A 16 -0.78 -21.25 -6.80
CA VAL A 16 0.25 -20.29 -7.22
C VAL A 16 0.63 -20.46 -8.69
N ASP A 17 0.74 -21.69 -9.19
CA ASP A 17 1.06 -21.96 -10.59
C ASP A 17 -0.03 -21.40 -11.53
N GLN A 18 -1.31 -21.52 -11.15
CA GLN A 18 -2.41 -20.90 -11.87
C GLN A 18 -2.28 -19.37 -11.90
N GLN A 19 -2.00 -18.74 -10.75
CA GLN A 19 -1.82 -17.29 -10.68
C GLN A 19 -0.64 -16.78 -11.53
N VAL A 20 0.44 -17.55 -11.58
CA VAL A 20 1.59 -17.25 -12.45
C VAL A 20 1.18 -17.26 -13.92
N ALA A 21 0.42 -18.27 -14.35
CA ALA A 21 -0.05 -18.38 -15.74
C ALA A 21 -1.07 -17.30 -16.11
N GLU A 22 -2.08 -17.07 -15.27
CA GLU A 22 -3.17 -16.12 -15.52
C GLU A 22 -2.70 -14.66 -15.59
N HIS A 23 -1.73 -14.30 -14.74
CA HIS A 23 -1.21 -12.94 -14.64
C HIS A 23 0.14 -12.75 -15.34
N ALA A 24 0.58 -13.74 -16.14
CA ALA A 24 1.79 -13.70 -16.95
C ALA A 24 3.07 -13.36 -16.15
N TYR A 25 3.18 -13.87 -14.92
CA TYR A 25 4.43 -13.78 -14.16
C TYR A 25 5.47 -14.74 -14.75
N ALA A 26 6.76 -14.38 -14.69
CA ALA A 26 7.83 -15.23 -15.19
C ALA A 26 8.20 -16.38 -14.23
N SER A 27 7.82 -16.28 -12.94
CA SER A 27 8.05 -17.33 -11.94
C SER A 27 7.16 -17.20 -10.71
N THR A 28 7.00 -18.29 -9.97
CA THR A 28 6.41 -18.32 -8.61
C THR A 28 7.05 -17.29 -7.69
N SER A 29 8.38 -17.17 -7.72
CA SER A 29 9.12 -16.20 -6.91
C SER A 29 8.78 -14.75 -7.25
N GLU A 30 8.42 -14.47 -8.50
CA GLU A 30 7.98 -13.14 -8.91
C GLU A 30 6.58 -12.82 -8.38
N TYR A 31 5.65 -13.76 -8.55
CA TYR A 31 4.30 -13.64 -8.00
C TYR A 31 4.32 -13.40 -6.48
N LEU A 32 5.09 -14.20 -5.73
CA LEU A 32 5.21 -14.05 -4.28
C LEU A 32 5.85 -12.70 -3.89
N ARG A 33 6.85 -12.23 -4.63
CA ARG A 33 7.45 -10.90 -4.40
C ARG A 33 6.44 -9.78 -4.62
N ASP A 34 5.58 -9.90 -5.63
CA ASP A 34 4.53 -8.92 -5.88
C ASP A 34 3.46 -8.94 -4.77
N LEU A 35 3.02 -10.13 -4.35
CA LEU A 35 2.10 -10.27 -3.21
C LEU A 35 2.66 -9.64 -1.93
N ILE A 36 3.95 -9.82 -1.63
CA ILE A 36 4.58 -9.22 -0.45
C ILE A 36 4.56 -7.68 -0.56
N ARG A 37 4.80 -7.11 -1.74
CA ARG A 37 4.71 -5.66 -1.94
C ARG A 37 3.30 -5.15 -1.72
N LYS A 38 2.30 -5.81 -2.31
CA LYS A 38 0.88 -5.50 -2.11
C LYS A 38 0.48 -5.57 -0.64
N GLN A 39 0.91 -6.61 0.07
CA GLN A 39 0.65 -6.73 1.51
C GLN A 39 1.27 -5.58 2.29
N ARG A 40 2.52 -5.21 1.98
CA ARG A 40 3.19 -4.07 2.63
C ARG A 40 2.44 -2.75 2.37
N ASP A 41 1.93 -2.55 1.17
CA ASP A 41 1.17 -1.35 0.82
C ASP A 41 -0.18 -1.31 1.55
N ILE A 42 -0.85 -2.47 1.71
CA ILE A 42 -2.06 -2.61 2.53
C ILE A 42 -1.77 -2.27 4.00
N GLU A 43 -0.69 -2.81 4.58
CA GLU A 43 -0.32 -2.51 5.98
C GLU A 43 0.02 -1.03 6.15
N LYS A 44 0.68 -0.41 5.17
CA LYS A 44 0.95 1.03 5.18
C LYS A 44 -0.35 1.84 5.16
N LEU A 45 -1.30 1.51 4.27
CA LEU A 45 -2.60 2.17 4.21
C LEU A 45 -3.37 2.01 5.52
N ARG A 46 -3.34 0.82 6.11
CA ARG A 46 -3.95 0.54 7.42
C ARG A 46 -3.37 1.44 8.51
N GLY A 47 -2.05 1.62 8.52
CA GLY A 47 -1.38 2.55 9.42
C GLY A 47 -1.89 3.98 9.29
N LEU A 48 -1.97 4.49 8.05
CA LEU A 48 -2.46 5.85 7.77
C LEU A 48 -3.93 6.04 8.18
N LEU A 49 -4.78 5.02 7.97
CA LEU A 49 -6.17 5.07 8.40
C LEU A 49 -6.30 5.12 9.93
N LEU A 50 -5.49 4.35 10.65
CA LEU A 50 -5.44 4.40 12.11
C LEU A 50 -4.90 5.74 12.62
N GLU A 51 -3.90 6.31 11.95
CA GLU A 51 -3.39 7.65 12.27
C GLU A 51 -4.49 8.70 12.10
N GLY A 52 -5.22 8.68 10.99
CA GLY A 52 -6.36 9.57 10.76
C GLY A 52 -7.53 9.33 11.71
N PHE A 53 -7.82 8.08 12.09
CA PHE A 53 -8.83 7.80 13.11
C PHE A 53 -8.44 8.38 14.48
N ASN A 54 -7.15 8.31 14.82
CA ASN A 54 -6.61 8.82 16.07
C ASN A 54 -6.30 10.34 16.03
N SER A 55 -6.44 11.02 14.89
CA SER A 55 -6.13 12.45 14.76
C SER A 55 -7.19 13.39 15.34
N GLY A 56 -8.25 12.83 15.94
CA GLY A 56 -9.35 13.58 16.54
C GLY A 56 -10.58 13.66 15.63
N PRO A 57 -11.61 14.40 16.05
CA PRO A 57 -12.85 14.52 15.31
C PRO A 57 -12.64 15.11 13.91
N ALA A 58 -13.31 14.55 12.91
CA ALA A 58 -13.30 15.11 11.57
C ALA A 58 -14.01 16.47 11.54
N GLU A 59 -13.38 17.45 10.92
CA GLU A 59 -13.96 18.76 10.67
C GLU A 59 -14.40 18.87 9.20
N PRO A 60 -15.50 19.60 8.88
CA PRO A 60 -15.92 19.80 7.50
C PRO A 60 -14.83 20.50 6.66
N VAL A 61 -14.45 19.90 5.55
CA VAL A 61 -13.54 20.50 4.58
C VAL A 61 -14.35 21.36 3.61
N THR A 62 -14.11 22.67 3.59
CA THR A 62 -14.81 23.63 2.71
C THR A 62 -13.84 24.26 1.69
N PRO A 63 -14.33 24.97 0.67
CA PRO A 63 -13.47 25.74 -0.24
C PRO A 63 -12.55 26.75 0.48
N GLU A 64 -13.01 27.33 1.58
CA GLU A 64 -12.25 28.25 2.44
C GLU A 64 -11.08 27.54 3.11
N THR A 65 -11.27 26.30 3.60
CA THR A 65 -10.19 25.46 4.15
C THR A 65 -9.05 25.34 3.15
N PHE A 66 -9.35 25.01 1.88
CA PHE A 66 -8.33 24.91 0.83
C PHE A 66 -7.70 26.27 0.47
N LYS A 67 -8.45 27.37 0.57
CA LYS A 67 -7.91 28.71 0.34
C LYS A 67 -6.87 29.05 1.42
N GLN A 68 -7.20 28.84 2.69
CA GLN A 68 -6.30 29.07 3.83
C GLN A 68 -5.05 28.20 3.72
N MET A 69 -5.19 26.89 3.47
CA MET A 69 -4.05 25.98 3.29
C MET A 69 -3.08 26.43 2.18
N ARG A 70 -3.61 26.97 1.06
CA ARG A 70 -2.76 27.50 -0.03
C ARG A 70 -2.05 28.79 0.35
N GLU A 71 -2.70 29.67 1.11
CA GLU A 71 -2.09 30.90 1.61
C GLU A 71 -0.96 30.58 2.60
N GLU A 72 -1.19 29.67 3.55
CA GLU A 72 -0.17 29.19 4.49
C GLU A 72 1.04 28.56 3.77
N LEU A 73 0.80 27.74 2.74
CA LEU A 73 1.87 27.13 1.96
C LEU A 73 2.70 28.18 1.23
N ARG A 74 2.05 29.20 0.63
CA ARG A 74 2.75 30.30 -0.06
C ARG A 74 3.64 31.08 0.89
N GLU A 75 3.16 31.38 2.09
CA GLU A 75 3.97 32.08 3.11
C GLU A 75 5.15 31.23 3.59
N ARG A 76 4.97 29.91 3.76
CA ARG A 76 6.06 28.98 4.11
C ARG A 76 7.13 28.86 3.04
N VAL A 77 6.76 28.91 1.76
CA VAL A 77 7.69 28.79 0.62
C VAL A 77 8.42 30.10 0.34
N ARG A 78 7.83 31.25 0.73
CA ARG A 78 8.42 32.58 0.53
C ARG A 78 9.48 32.93 1.58
N LYS A 79 9.51 32.19 2.68
CA LYS A 79 10.47 32.31 3.78
C LYS A 79 11.65 31.35 3.56
#